data_AF-A0A7D5LZK3-F1
#
_entry.id   AF-A0A7D5LZK3-F1
#
_cell.length_a   1.000
_cell.length_b   1.000
_cell.length_c   1.000
_cell.angle_alpha   90.00
_cell.angle_beta   90.00
_cell.angle_gamma   90.00
#
_symmetry.space_group_name_H-M   'P 1'
#
loop_
_entity.id
_entity.type
_entity.pdbx_description
1 polymer ?
#
loop_
_entity_poly.entity_id
_entity_poly.type
_entity_poly.pdbx_seq_one_letter_code
_entity_poly.pdbx_strand_id
1 'polypeptide(L)'
;MKKNKIQNISIVAIGVIIIIAIIAYNYSADQTKQKGFQFGNELAQIQIDVAELQTKFYSEKTKWDEGDITKEELLNYYEKHIAEFEKIISRYDVLDTPELFESSVELFKISSETQLDSDIEYIKWITTGDESAKVRSDTQIQEAYEYENLGLVEFQLAKAGIIEFDEADKFSPPDNVLKQKVLQISENKKSKCDLEFKNELNEFDSDELEVEWFNCFNEAEKWKKDHLP
;
A
#
# COMPACT_ATOMS: atom_id res chain seq x y z
N MET A 1 31.30 -13.37 -5.57
CA MET A 1 30.30 -12.57 -4.83
C MET A 1 29.75 -11.49 -5.75
N LYS A 2 28.59 -11.73 -6.38
CA LYS A 2 27.82 -10.69 -7.06
C LYS A 2 26.72 -10.24 -6.09
N LYS A 3 26.84 -9.03 -5.57
CA LYS A 3 25.74 -8.35 -4.86
C LYS A 3 24.69 -8.04 -5.93
N ASN A 4 23.59 -8.78 -5.92
CA ASN A 4 22.42 -8.39 -6.68
C ASN A 4 21.84 -7.18 -5.95
N LYS A 5 22.15 -5.98 -6.46
CA LYS A 5 21.43 -4.75 -6.15
C LYS A 5 19.97 -5.04 -6.52
N ILE A 6 19.15 -5.33 -5.52
CA ILE A 6 17.71 -5.23 -5.66
C ILE A 6 17.48 -3.80 -6.12
N GLN A 7 17.01 -3.68 -7.36
CA GLN A 7 16.66 -2.39 -7.93
C GLN A 7 15.55 -1.84 -7.04
N ASN A 8 15.88 -0.85 -6.21
CA ASN A 8 14.90 0.11 -5.74
C ASN A 8 14.26 0.67 -7.00
N ILE A 9 13.14 0.09 -7.41
CA ILE A 9 12.19 0.79 -8.26
C ILE A 9 11.84 1.98 -7.40
N SER A 10 12.36 3.14 -7.77
CA SER A 10 11.92 4.40 -7.20
C SER A 10 10.41 4.43 -7.39
N ILE A 11 9.68 4.17 -6.31
CA ILE A 11 8.23 4.38 -6.20
C ILE A 11 8.07 5.90 -6.19
N VAL A 12 8.39 6.53 -7.31
CA VAL A 12 8.02 7.90 -7.57
C VAL A 12 6.58 7.79 -8.01
N ALA A 13 5.68 8.26 -7.16
CA ALA A 13 4.25 8.37 -7.40
C ALA A 13 4.00 8.80 -8.86
N ILE A 14 3.56 7.86 -9.69
CA ILE A 14 3.27 8.09 -11.10
C ILE A 14 2.18 9.18 -11.22
N GLY A 15 1.29 9.27 -10.22
CA GLY A 15 0.28 10.32 -10.12
C GLY A 15 0.84 11.73 -10.01
N VAL A 16 1.89 11.95 -9.21
CA VAL A 16 2.47 13.28 -8.99
C VAL A 16 3.03 13.89 -10.28
N ILE A 17 3.70 13.10 -11.11
CA ILE A 17 4.27 13.57 -12.39
C ILE A 17 3.17 13.96 -13.38
N ILE A 18 2.10 13.17 -13.45
CA ILE A 18 0.99 13.40 -14.38
C ILE A 18 0.22 14.67 -13.98
N ILE A 19 -0.04 14.87 -12.70
CA ILE A 19 -0.78 16.06 -12.24
C ILE A 19 0.04 17.34 -12.47
N ILE A 20 1.35 17.34 -12.21
CA ILE A 20 2.24 18.50 -12.46
C ILE A 20 2.31 18.88 -13.96
N ALA A 21 2.38 17.88 -14.85
CA ALA A 21 2.38 18.14 -16.30
C ALA A 21 1.08 18.77 -16.80
N ILE A 22 -0.05 18.49 -16.14
CA ILE A 22 -1.37 19.00 -16.49
C ILE A 22 -1.53 20.49 -16.12
N ILE A 23 -0.93 20.92 -14.99
CA ILE A 23 -0.97 22.32 -14.51
C ILE A 23 -0.31 23.27 -15.54
N ALA A 24 0.73 22.83 -16.24
CA ALA A 24 1.49 23.66 -17.19
C ALA A 24 0.75 23.96 -18.52
N TYR A 25 -0.21 23.13 -18.93
CA TYR A 25 -0.82 23.23 -20.27
C TYR A 25 -2.00 24.23 -20.36
N ASN A 26 -2.69 24.53 -19.25
CA ASN A 26 -3.99 25.23 -19.27
C ASN A 26 -3.94 26.73 -18.90
N TYR A 27 -2.94 27.47 -19.42
CA TYR A 27 -2.84 28.91 -19.21
C TYR A 27 -3.70 29.70 -20.23
N SER A 28 -4.96 30.02 -19.91
CA SER A 28 -5.70 31.16 -20.53
C SER A 28 -7.00 31.58 -19.80
N ALA A 29 -6.91 32.66 -19.01
CA ALA A 29 -7.86 33.77 -18.74
C ALA A 29 -9.42 33.64 -18.72
N ASP A 30 -10.03 32.57 -18.19
CA ASP A 30 -11.48 32.57 -17.83
C ASP A 30 -11.73 32.17 -16.36
N GLN A 31 -12.76 32.72 -15.71
CA GLN A 31 -13.06 32.52 -14.27
C GLN A 31 -13.40 31.04 -13.94
N THR A 32 -14.02 30.30 -14.86
CA THR A 32 -14.24 28.84 -14.75
C THR A 32 -12.93 28.05 -14.82
N LYS A 33 -11.93 28.53 -15.59
CA LYS A 33 -10.59 27.93 -15.62
C LYS A 33 -9.81 28.23 -14.34
N GLN A 34 -10.06 29.36 -13.67
CA GLN A 34 -9.42 29.66 -12.38
C GLN A 34 -9.86 28.69 -11.28
N LYS A 35 -11.16 28.36 -11.20
CA LYS A 35 -11.66 27.36 -10.24
C LYS A 35 -11.12 25.96 -10.53
N GLY A 36 -11.16 25.51 -11.79
CA GLY A 36 -10.59 24.22 -12.17
C GLY A 36 -9.07 24.15 -11.96
N PHE A 37 -8.35 25.26 -12.16
CA PHE A 37 -6.93 25.37 -11.87
C PHE A 37 -6.64 25.32 -10.36
N GLN A 38 -7.44 26.00 -9.54
CA GLN A 38 -7.32 25.95 -8.08
C GLN A 38 -7.57 24.53 -7.55
N PHE A 39 -8.70 23.91 -7.93
CA PHE A 39 -9.02 22.53 -7.61
C PHE A 39 -7.87 21.57 -8.01
N GLY A 40 -7.40 21.67 -9.26
CA GLY A 40 -6.33 20.81 -9.76
C GLY A 40 -5.02 20.97 -8.98
N ASN A 41 -4.66 22.20 -8.59
CA ASN A 41 -3.47 22.45 -7.77
C ASN A 41 -3.62 21.94 -6.33
N GLU A 42 -4.79 22.13 -5.71
CA GLU A 42 -5.04 21.66 -4.35
C GLU A 42 -5.01 20.13 -4.29
N LEU A 43 -5.65 19.46 -5.26
CA LEU A 43 -5.59 18.00 -5.41
C LEU A 43 -4.15 17.52 -5.65
N ALA A 44 -3.40 18.20 -6.52
CA ALA A 44 -1.99 17.90 -6.76
C ALA A 44 -1.16 17.99 -5.48
N GLN A 45 -1.39 19.04 -4.70
CA GLN A 45 -0.65 19.27 -3.46
C GLN A 45 -0.97 18.18 -2.43
N ILE A 46 -2.22 17.73 -2.33
CA ILE A 46 -2.56 16.60 -1.44
C ILE A 46 -1.78 15.35 -1.85
N GLN A 47 -1.75 15.01 -3.14
CA GLN A 47 -1.03 13.85 -3.67
C GLN A 47 0.50 13.95 -3.46
N ILE A 48 1.07 15.15 -3.63
CA ILE A 48 2.49 15.42 -3.32
C ILE A 48 2.76 15.19 -1.84
N ASP A 49 1.91 15.72 -0.96
CA ASP A 49 2.12 15.61 0.49
C ASP A 49 1.99 14.16 0.96
N VAL A 50 1.07 13.37 0.39
CA VAL A 50 0.98 11.91 0.60
C VAL A 50 2.30 11.23 0.21
N ALA A 51 2.80 11.50 -1.00
CA ALA A 51 4.01 10.88 -1.52
C ALA A 51 5.27 11.26 -0.71
N GLU A 52 5.39 12.52 -0.28
CA GLU A 52 6.49 12.99 0.57
C GLU A 52 6.45 12.32 1.94
N LEU A 53 5.26 12.21 2.55
CA LEU A 53 5.07 11.60 3.85
C LEU A 53 5.41 10.09 3.82
N GLN A 54 4.94 9.37 2.80
CA GLN A 54 5.29 7.97 2.54
C GLN A 54 6.80 7.76 2.30
N THR A 55 7.41 8.62 1.48
CA THR A 55 8.85 8.56 1.21
C THR A 55 9.64 8.68 2.52
N LYS A 56 9.22 9.60 3.39
CA LYS A 56 9.86 9.82 4.68
C LYS A 56 9.63 8.64 5.64
N PHE A 57 8.45 8.03 5.65
CA PHE A 57 8.15 6.83 6.44
C PHE A 57 9.15 5.69 6.21
N TYR A 58 9.38 5.32 4.95
CA TYR A 58 10.34 4.27 4.61
C TYR A 58 11.80 4.72 4.74
N SER A 59 12.08 6.02 4.62
CA SER A 59 13.42 6.56 4.90
C SER A 59 13.79 6.42 6.37
N GLU A 60 12.89 6.71 7.31
CA GLU A 60 13.14 6.52 8.74
C GLU A 60 13.36 5.04 9.09
N LYS A 61 12.62 4.14 8.43
CA LYS A 61 12.88 2.69 8.54
C LYS A 61 14.31 2.33 8.12
N THR A 62 14.79 2.89 7.03
CA THR A 62 16.15 2.65 6.52
C THR A 62 17.20 3.16 7.49
N LYS A 63 17.02 4.37 8.04
CA LYS A 63 17.91 4.90 9.09
C LYS A 63 17.97 3.98 10.31
N TRP A 64 16.84 3.42 10.71
CA TRP A 64 16.82 2.45 11.81
C TRP A 64 17.59 1.17 11.45
N ASP A 65 17.42 0.63 10.25
CA ASP A 65 18.16 -0.56 9.77
C ASP A 65 19.67 -0.32 9.68
N GLU A 66 20.08 0.90 9.34
CA GLU A 66 21.48 1.33 9.28
C GLU A 66 22.07 1.65 10.67
N GLY A 67 21.22 1.74 11.70
CA GLY A 67 21.60 2.05 13.08
C GLY A 67 21.79 3.55 13.35
N ASP A 68 21.34 4.42 12.44
CA ASP A 68 21.41 5.87 12.57
C ASP A 68 20.41 6.44 13.58
N ILE A 69 19.31 5.71 13.81
CA ILE A 69 18.30 6.04 14.83
C ILE A 69 17.96 4.80 15.66
N THR A 70 17.50 5.02 16.88
CA THR A 70 17.00 3.97 17.77
C THR A 70 15.58 3.54 17.40
N LYS A 71 15.14 2.37 17.90
CA LYS A 71 13.74 1.92 17.74
C LYS A 71 12.74 2.89 18.41
N GLU A 72 13.12 3.53 19.52
CA GLU A 72 12.27 4.51 20.21
C GLU A 72 12.08 5.77 19.35
N GLU A 73 13.15 6.28 18.74
CA GLU A 73 13.07 7.42 17.82
C GLU A 73 12.22 7.11 16.58
N LEU A 74 12.35 5.89 16.03
CA LEU A 74 11.52 5.43 14.92
C LEU A 74 10.03 5.41 15.30
N LEU A 75 9.67 4.82 16.44
CA LEU A 75 8.27 4.72 16.87
C LEU A 75 7.66 6.10 17.17
N ASN A 76 8.41 7.01 17.78
CA ASN A 76 7.98 8.41 17.99
C ASN A 76 7.77 9.15 16.67
N TYR A 77 8.58 8.87 15.65
CA TYR A 77 8.32 9.39 14.31
C TYR A 77 7.03 8.80 13.71
N TYR A 78 6.84 7.48 13.81
CA TYR A 78 5.66 6.79 13.28
C TYR A 78 4.34 7.27 13.91
N GLU A 79 4.31 7.61 15.19
CA GLU A 79 3.14 8.22 15.82
C GLU A 79 2.78 9.58 15.19
N LYS A 80 3.79 10.41 14.91
CA LYS A 80 3.59 11.71 14.24
C LYS A 80 3.17 11.55 12.80
N HIS A 81 3.76 10.57 12.10
CA HIS A 81 3.42 10.20 10.74
C HIS A 81 1.92 9.90 10.59
N ILE A 82 1.34 9.06 11.46
CA ILE A 82 -0.10 8.74 11.43
C ILE A 82 -0.95 10.01 11.52
N ALA A 83 -0.67 10.87 12.51
CA ALA A 83 -1.43 12.10 12.71
C ALA A 83 -1.28 13.10 11.54
N GLU A 84 -0.09 13.19 10.94
CA GLU A 84 0.14 14.00 9.75
C GLU A 84 -0.61 13.43 8.52
N PHE A 85 -0.65 12.11 8.38
CA PHE A 85 -1.34 11.43 7.29
C PHE A 85 -2.85 11.65 7.35
N GLU A 86 -3.46 11.46 8.53
CA GLU A 86 -4.89 11.72 8.76
C GLU A 86 -5.26 13.17 8.41
N LYS A 87 -4.39 14.12 8.76
CA LYS A 87 -4.56 15.53 8.39
C LYS A 87 -4.52 15.73 6.88
N ILE A 88 -3.62 15.05 6.16
CA ILE A 88 -3.57 15.12 4.69
C ILE A 88 -4.85 14.53 4.09
N ILE A 89 -5.30 13.35 4.55
CA ILE A 89 -6.54 12.70 4.10
C ILE A 89 -7.75 13.62 4.31
N SER A 90 -7.85 14.30 5.45
CA SER A 90 -8.98 15.21 5.73
C SER A 90 -9.11 16.37 4.74
N ARG A 91 -8.05 16.67 3.95
CA ARG A 91 -8.11 17.74 2.94
C ARG A 91 -8.94 17.35 1.72
N TYR A 92 -9.12 16.06 1.44
CA TYR A 92 -10.01 15.62 0.36
C TYR A 92 -11.46 16.06 0.63
N ASP A 93 -11.91 16.02 1.89
CA ASP A 93 -13.30 16.35 2.29
C ASP A 93 -13.65 17.83 2.16
N VAL A 94 -12.64 18.70 2.08
CA VAL A 94 -12.81 20.16 1.99
C VAL A 94 -12.40 20.73 0.65
N LEU A 95 -12.01 19.88 -0.32
CA LEU A 95 -11.79 20.29 -1.70
C LEU A 95 -13.11 20.81 -2.30
N ASP A 96 -13.05 21.94 -3.01
CA ASP A 96 -14.14 22.42 -3.88
C ASP A 96 -14.18 21.57 -5.17
N THR A 97 -14.51 20.28 -5.00
CA THR A 97 -14.48 19.27 -6.06
C THR A 97 -15.64 19.50 -7.02
N PRO A 98 -15.38 19.72 -8.32
CA PRO A 98 -16.45 19.75 -9.31
C PRO A 98 -17.07 18.36 -9.47
N GLU A 99 -18.39 18.29 -9.63
CA GLU A 99 -19.18 17.05 -9.77
C GLU A 99 -18.54 16.03 -10.72
N LEU A 100 -17.98 16.50 -11.84
CA LEU A 100 -17.32 15.67 -12.85
C LEU A 100 -16.10 14.89 -12.34
N PHE A 101 -15.48 15.33 -11.25
CA PHE A 101 -14.24 14.76 -10.69
C PHE A 101 -14.45 14.02 -9.37
N GLU A 102 -15.67 13.97 -8.82
CA GLU A 102 -15.96 13.35 -7.52
C GLU A 102 -15.44 11.91 -7.43
N SER A 103 -15.70 11.08 -8.45
CA SER A 103 -15.22 9.70 -8.50
C SER A 103 -13.69 9.59 -8.41
N SER A 104 -12.98 10.45 -9.14
CA SER A 104 -11.51 10.45 -9.12
C SER A 104 -10.95 10.87 -7.76
N VAL A 105 -11.56 11.89 -7.13
CA VAL A 105 -11.15 12.40 -5.82
C VAL A 105 -11.41 11.35 -4.74
N GLU A 106 -12.55 10.66 -4.80
CA GLU A 106 -12.87 9.57 -3.88
C GLU A 106 -11.85 8.42 -3.98
N LEU A 107 -11.47 8.02 -5.20
CA LEU A 107 -10.44 6.98 -5.41
C LEU A 107 -9.07 7.40 -4.86
N PHE A 108 -8.68 8.67 -5.04
CA PHE A 108 -7.45 9.20 -4.44
C PHE A 108 -7.50 9.21 -2.92
N LYS A 109 -8.66 9.53 -2.34
CA LYS A 109 -8.88 9.47 -0.90
C LYS A 109 -8.77 8.03 -0.38
N ILE A 110 -9.49 7.08 -0.98
CA ILE A 110 -9.44 5.65 -0.63
C ILE A 110 -8.01 5.12 -0.73
N SER A 111 -7.29 5.48 -1.80
CA SER A 111 -5.86 5.15 -1.92
C SER A 111 -5.07 5.64 -0.71
N SER A 112 -5.23 6.92 -0.34
CA SER A 112 -4.50 7.53 0.79
C SER A 112 -4.86 6.88 2.14
N GLU A 113 -6.13 6.56 2.36
CA GLU A 113 -6.60 5.83 3.56
C GLU A 113 -6.00 4.42 3.61
N THR A 114 -5.96 3.72 2.48
CA THR A 114 -5.38 2.38 2.38
C THR A 114 -3.86 2.40 2.61
N GLN A 115 -3.16 3.46 2.16
CA GLN A 115 -1.74 3.66 2.47
C GLN A 115 -1.52 3.85 3.97
N LEU A 116 -2.37 4.64 4.65
CA LEU A 116 -2.31 4.80 6.10
C LEU A 116 -2.58 3.47 6.84
N ASP A 117 -3.58 2.71 6.42
CA ASP A 117 -3.87 1.39 7.00
C ASP A 117 -2.69 0.43 6.84
N SER A 118 -2.05 0.45 5.67
CA SER A 118 -0.80 -0.29 5.44
C SER A 118 0.28 0.11 6.45
N ASP A 119 0.48 1.41 6.67
CA ASP A 119 1.51 1.90 7.59
C ASP A 119 1.21 1.49 9.03
N ILE A 120 -0.05 1.49 9.45
CA ILE A 120 -0.48 1.04 10.77
C ILE A 120 -0.12 -0.45 10.97
N GLU A 121 -0.44 -1.32 10.00
CA GLU A 121 -0.06 -2.74 10.08
C GLU A 121 1.47 -2.93 9.99
N TYR A 122 2.19 -2.07 9.25
CA TYR A 122 3.64 -2.08 9.22
C TYR A 122 4.25 -1.73 10.59
N ILE A 123 3.76 -0.67 11.23
CA ILE A 123 4.18 -0.24 12.57
C ILE A 123 3.90 -1.35 13.59
N LYS A 124 2.75 -2.01 13.48
CA LYS A 124 2.40 -3.16 14.30
C LYS A 124 3.43 -4.28 14.15
N TRP A 125 3.81 -4.66 12.93
CA TRP A 125 4.87 -5.63 12.70
C TRP A 125 6.20 -5.21 13.31
N ILE A 126 6.63 -3.95 13.14
CA ILE A 126 7.88 -3.44 13.76
C ILE A 126 7.83 -3.55 15.29
N THR A 127 6.66 -3.31 15.88
CA THR A 127 6.47 -3.29 17.32
C THR A 127 6.42 -4.71 17.89
N THR A 128 5.68 -5.62 17.26
CA THR A 128 5.33 -6.94 17.83
C THR A 128 6.04 -8.12 17.19
N GLY A 129 6.58 -7.96 15.98
CA GLY A 129 7.08 -9.07 15.15
C GLY A 129 5.97 -9.90 14.49
N ASP A 130 4.71 -9.44 14.48
CA ASP A 130 3.60 -10.15 13.84
C ASP A 130 3.74 -10.15 12.32
N GLU A 131 4.24 -11.24 11.76
CA GLU A 131 4.39 -11.44 10.32
C GLU A 131 3.06 -11.35 9.55
N SER A 132 1.91 -11.64 10.19
CA SER A 132 0.61 -11.44 9.54
C SER A 132 0.30 -9.96 9.30
N ALA A 133 0.77 -9.08 10.19
CA ALA A 133 0.65 -7.63 10.03
C ALA A 133 1.54 -7.14 8.88
N LYS A 134 2.75 -7.69 8.74
CA LYS A 134 3.61 -7.37 7.59
C LYS A 134 2.95 -7.72 6.25
N VAL A 135 2.34 -8.90 6.18
CA VAL A 135 1.62 -9.36 4.99
C VAL A 135 0.42 -8.46 4.67
N ARG A 136 -0.37 -8.09 5.68
CA ARG A 136 -1.50 -7.16 5.50
C ARG A 136 -1.02 -5.81 4.96
N SER A 137 0.01 -5.23 5.56
CA SER A 137 0.64 -4.00 5.07
C SER A 137 1.08 -4.11 3.61
N ASP A 138 1.80 -5.18 3.25
CA ASP A 138 2.27 -5.39 1.87
C ASP A 138 1.15 -5.64 0.85
N THR A 139 -0.02 -6.05 1.31
CA THR A 139 -1.22 -6.18 0.47
C THR A 139 -1.91 -4.83 0.32
N GLN A 140 -2.18 -4.14 1.43
CA GLN A 140 -2.85 -2.84 1.45
C GLN A 140 -2.07 -1.81 0.62
N ILE A 141 -0.73 -1.80 0.68
CA ILE A 141 0.04 -0.87 -0.15
C ILE A 141 -0.12 -1.14 -1.66
N GLN A 142 -0.36 -2.39 -2.06
CA GLN A 142 -0.64 -2.71 -3.46
C GLN A 142 -2.03 -2.25 -3.87
N GLU A 143 -3.04 -2.54 -3.04
CA GLU A 143 -4.42 -2.09 -3.25
C GLU A 143 -4.49 -0.56 -3.34
N ALA A 144 -3.75 0.14 -2.47
CA ALA A 144 -3.62 1.59 -2.52
C ALA A 144 -3.15 2.12 -3.88
N TYR A 145 -2.13 1.51 -4.49
CA TYR A 145 -1.66 1.90 -5.82
C TYR A 145 -2.65 1.55 -6.92
N GLU A 146 -3.46 0.51 -6.74
CA GLU A 146 -4.55 0.19 -7.67
C GLU A 146 -5.63 1.27 -7.62
N TYR A 147 -6.05 1.70 -6.42
CA TYR A 147 -6.98 2.82 -6.27
C TYR A 147 -6.41 4.13 -6.83
N GLU A 148 -5.11 4.42 -6.62
CA GLU A 148 -4.46 5.61 -7.18
C GLU A 148 -4.51 5.60 -8.72
N ASN A 149 -4.19 4.45 -9.34
CA ASN A 149 -4.22 4.29 -10.79
C ASN A 149 -5.64 4.45 -11.35
N LEU A 150 -6.65 3.88 -10.68
CA LEU A 150 -8.06 4.08 -11.05
C LEU A 150 -8.45 5.56 -10.95
N GLY A 151 -8.07 6.23 -9.85
CA GLY A 151 -8.29 7.67 -9.67
C GLY A 151 -7.68 8.49 -10.80
N LEU A 152 -6.48 8.13 -11.26
CA LEU A 152 -5.82 8.78 -12.41
C LEU A 152 -6.57 8.56 -13.73
N VAL A 153 -7.09 7.36 -13.97
CA VAL A 153 -7.89 7.05 -15.17
C VAL A 153 -9.17 7.88 -15.17
N GLU A 154 -9.92 7.86 -14.07
CA GLU A 154 -11.15 8.63 -13.89
C GLU A 154 -10.91 10.13 -14.07
N PHE A 155 -9.83 10.65 -13.47
CA PHE A 155 -9.46 12.05 -13.61
C PHE A 155 -9.20 12.43 -15.07
N GLN A 156 -8.56 11.54 -15.84
CA GLN A 156 -8.29 11.76 -17.27
C GLN A 156 -9.56 11.71 -18.12
N LEU A 157 -10.46 10.77 -17.83
CA LEU A 157 -11.76 10.64 -18.51
C LEU A 157 -12.64 11.87 -18.26
N ALA A 158 -12.78 12.27 -17.00
CA ALA A 158 -13.50 13.48 -16.60
C ALA A 158 -12.93 14.73 -17.29
N LYS A 159 -11.60 14.86 -17.33
CA LYS A 159 -10.93 15.96 -18.04
C LYS A 159 -11.20 15.94 -19.55
N ALA A 160 -11.35 14.76 -20.16
CA ALA A 160 -11.71 14.61 -21.58
C ALA A 160 -13.21 14.83 -21.85
N GLY A 161 -14.04 14.98 -20.81
CA GLY A 161 -15.48 15.12 -20.92
C GLY A 161 -16.22 13.81 -21.21
N ILE A 162 -15.57 12.67 -20.94
CA ILE A 162 -16.14 11.33 -21.11
C ILE A 162 -16.52 10.82 -19.72
N ILE A 163 -17.81 10.52 -19.51
CA ILE A 163 -18.33 9.92 -18.26
C ILE A 163 -18.70 8.48 -18.61
N GLU A 164 -17.86 7.51 -18.26
CA GLU A 164 -18.21 6.08 -18.31
C GLU A 164 -18.59 5.65 -16.89
N PHE A 165 -19.90 5.56 -16.62
CA PHE A 165 -20.42 4.88 -15.43
C PHE A 165 -21.09 3.59 -15.90
N ASP A 166 -20.32 2.51 -15.96
CA ASP A 166 -20.90 1.16 -15.92
C ASP A 166 -20.57 0.54 -14.56
N GLU A 167 -21.60 0.23 -13.77
CA GLU A 167 -21.44 -0.50 -12.50
C GLU A 167 -20.80 -1.88 -12.71
N ALA A 168 -20.76 -2.38 -13.95
CA ALA A 168 -20.08 -3.62 -14.33
C ALA A 168 -18.54 -3.53 -14.30
N ASP A 169 -17.97 -2.32 -14.32
CA ASP A 169 -16.52 -2.08 -14.27
C ASP A 169 -16.01 -1.69 -12.87
N LYS A 170 -16.83 -1.91 -11.83
CA LYS A 170 -16.35 -1.87 -10.44
C LYS A 170 -15.14 -2.80 -10.32
N PHE A 171 -14.00 -2.21 -9.99
CA PHE A 171 -12.78 -2.93 -9.66
C PHE A 171 -13.09 -4.04 -8.65
N SER A 172 -12.91 -5.28 -9.10
CA SER A 172 -12.64 -6.40 -8.23
C SER A 172 -11.12 -6.41 -8.05
N PRO A 173 -10.59 -6.41 -6.81
CA PRO A 173 -9.19 -6.72 -6.60
C PRO A 173 -8.82 -7.95 -7.41
N PRO A 174 -7.63 -8.00 -8.05
CA PRO A 174 -7.21 -9.19 -8.76
C PRO A 174 -7.12 -10.32 -7.73
N ASP A 175 -8.20 -11.09 -7.65
CA ASP A 175 -8.43 -12.22 -6.74
C ASP A 175 -7.24 -13.21 -6.80
N ASN A 176 -6.53 -13.20 -7.92
CA ASN A 176 -5.33 -13.99 -8.17
C ASN A 176 -4.08 -13.53 -7.41
N VAL A 177 -3.83 -12.23 -7.20
CA VAL A 177 -2.57 -11.77 -6.57
C VAL A 177 -2.60 -12.04 -5.06
N LEU A 178 -3.72 -11.70 -4.40
CA LEU A 178 -3.92 -11.95 -2.97
C LEU A 178 -3.93 -13.46 -2.68
N LYS A 179 -4.68 -14.22 -3.48
CA LYS A 179 -4.70 -15.69 -3.40
C LYS A 179 -3.32 -16.29 -3.63
N GLN A 180 -2.54 -15.83 -4.61
CA GLN A 180 -1.18 -16.31 -4.85
C GLN A 180 -0.24 -15.99 -3.68
N LYS A 181 -0.31 -14.79 -3.10
CA LYS A 181 0.48 -14.42 -1.93
C LYS A 181 0.12 -15.27 -0.70
N VAL A 182 -1.17 -15.45 -0.41
CA VAL A 182 -1.64 -16.28 0.72
C VAL A 182 -1.21 -17.73 0.53
N LEU A 183 -1.32 -18.27 -0.69
CA LEU A 183 -0.79 -19.59 -1.04
C LEU A 183 0.72 -19.66 -0.82
N GLN A 184 1.50 -18.70 -1.33
CA GLN A 184 2.95 -18.67 -1.19
C GLN A 184 3.38 -18.63 0.28
N ILE A 185 2.72 -17.82 1.12
CA ILE A 185 3.04 -17.72 2.55
C ILE A 185 2.70 -19.03 3.27
N SER A 186 1.56 -19.64 2.95
CA SER A 186 1.22 -20.96 3.49
C SER A 186 2.27 -22.00 3.13
N GLU A 187 2.76 -22.02 1.89
CA GLU A 187 3.79 -22.96 1.46
C GLU A 187 5.14 -22.67 2.13
N ASN A 188 5.51 -21.40 2.33
CA ASN A 188 6.70 -21.04 3.09
C ASN A 188 6.62 -21.49 4.57
N LYS A 189 5.44 -21.35 5.21
CA LYS A 189 5.22 -21.83 6.58
C LYS A 189 5.36 -23.34 6.67
N LYS A 190 4.80 -24.10 5.72
CA LYS A 190 4.94 -25.56 5.66
C LYS A 190 6.38 -25.99 5.44
N SER A 191 7.09 -25.32 4.52
CA SER A 191 8.51 -25.55 4.28
C SER A 191 9.34 -25.31 5.54
N LYS A 192 8.98 -24.30 6.35
CA LYS A 192 9.59 -24.08 7.65
C LYS A 192 9.31 -25.23 8.63
N CYS A 193 8.08 -25.74 8.69
CA CYS A 193 7.76 -26.94 9.48
C CYS A 193 8.61 -28.14 9.03
N ASP A 194 8.78 -28.35 7.72
CA ASP A 194 9.64 -29.41 7.20
C ASP A 194 11.09 -29.25 7.66
N LEU A 195 11.66 -28.04 7.57
CA LEU A 195 13.03 -27.76 8.00
C LEU A 195 13.24 -27.90 9.52
N GLU A 196 12.20 -27.67 10.31
CA GLU A 196 12.27 -27.67 11.77
C GLU A 196 12.14 -29.08 12.36
N PHE A 197 11.30 -29.94 11.76
CA PHE A 197 10.95 -31.24 12.33
C PHE A 197 11.41 -32.45 11.52
N LYS A 198 11.79 -32.29 10.25
CA LYS A 198 12.33 -33.40 9.43
C LYS A 198 13.85 -33.34 9.37
N ASN A 199 14.47 -34.52 9.33
CA ASN A 199 15.90 -34.66 9.16
C ASN A 199 16.33 -34.49 7.69
N GLU A 200 17.64 -34.58 7.41
CA GLU A 200 18.22 -34.41 6.07
C GLU A 200 17.72 -35.44 5.03
N LEU A 201 17.11 -36.54 5.48
CA LEU A 201 16.50 -37.57 4.64
C LEU A 201 14.99 -37.34 4.44
N ASN A 202 14.44 -36.23 4.92
CA ASN A 202 13.01 -35.93 4.98
C ASN A 202 12.20 -36.92 5.86
N GLU A 203 12.83 -37.53 6.85
CA GLU A 203 12.21 -38.46 7.80
C GLU A 203 12.07 -37.82 9.20
N PHE A 204 11.22 -38.41 10.05
CA PHE A 204 11.06 -38.00 11.45
C PHE A 204 11.94 -38.86 12.35
N ASP A 205 12.68 -38.22 13.26
CA ASP A 205 13.54 -38.92 14.22
C ASP A 205 12.75 -39.50 15.42
N SER A 206 11.49 -39.09 15.60
CA SER A 206 10.57 -39.64 16.61
C SER A 206 9.10 -39.40 16.27
N ASP A 207 8.21 -40.22 16.84
CA ASP A 207 6.76 -40.06 16.75
C ASP A 207 6.29 -38.72 17.34
N GLU A 208 7.01 -38.18 18.33
CA GLU A 208 6.70 -36.88 18.94
C GLU A 208 6.95 -35.73 17.95
N LEU A 209 8.07 -35.77 17.21
CA LEU A 209 8.38 -34.80 16.16
C LEU A 209 7.40 -34.89 14.98
N GLU A 210 6.91 -36.09 14.66
CA GLU A 210 5.87 -36.26 13.64
C GLU A 210 4.55 -35.57 14.06
N VAL A 211 4.15 -35.71 15.33
CA VAL A 211 2.95 -35.04 15.87
C VAL A 211 3.13 -33.52 15.91
N GLU A 212 4.30 -33.02 16.31
CA GLU A 212 4.59 -31.58 16.31
C GLU A 212 4.61 -30.99 14.90
N TRP A 213 5.25 -31.68 13.95
CA TRP A 213 5.20 -31.32 12.53
C TRP A 213 3.76 -31.26 12.02
N PHE A 214 2.93 -32.26 12.36
CA PHE A 214 1.53 -32.32 11.95
C PHE A 214 0.73 -31.12 12.49
N ASN A 215 0.97 -30.71 13.73
CA ASN A 215 0.34 -29.52 14.31
C ASN A 215 0.80 -28.24 13.60
N CYS A 216 2.11 -28.07 13.39
CA CYS A 216 2.68 -26.92 12.66
C CYS A 216 2.10 -26.81 11.24
N PHE A 217 2.02 -27.93 10.53
CA PHE A 217 1.48 -27.99 9.18
C PHE A 217 -0.01 -27.63 9.15
N ASN A 218 -0.79 -28.13 10.11
CA ASN A 218 -2.21 -27.81 10.25
C ASN A 218 -2.45 -26.35 10.61
N GLU A 219 -1.57 -25.73 11.41
CA GLU A 219 -1.62 -24.29 11.68
C GLU A 219 -1.37 -23.47 10.42
N ALA A 220 -0.41 -23.87 9.57
CA ALA A 220 -0.17 -23.24 8.28
C ALA A 220 -1.39 -23.36 7.34
N GLU A 221 -2.01 -24.54 7.29
CA GLU A 221 -3.24 -24.79 6.52
C GLU A 221 -4.45 -24.01 7.04
N LYS A 222 -4.60 -23.94 8.37
CA LYS A 222 -5.66 -23.14 9.01
C LYS A 222 -5.46 -21.67 8.71
N TRP A 223 -4.23 -21.16 8.87
CA TRP A 223 -3.89 -19.78 8.54
C TRP A 223 -4.24 -19.45 7.08
N LYS A 224 -3.89 -20.34 6.14
CA LYS A 224 -4.26 -20.17 4.72
C LYS A 224 -5.77 -20.05 4.55
N LYS A 225 -6.57 -20.93 5.17
CA LYS A 225 -8.04 -20.88 5.08
C LYS A 225 -8.62 -19.59 5.67
N ASP A 226 -8.07 -19.12 6.77
CA ASP A 226 -8.54 -17.92 7.46
C ASP A 226 -8.18 -16.62 6.71
N HIS A 227 -7.25 -16.67 5.74
CA HIS A 227 -6.70 -15.50 5.04
C HIS A 227 -6.86 -15.56 3.51
N LEU A 228 -7.46 -16.62 2.96
CA LEU A 228 -7.85 -16.67 1.55
C LEU A 228 -9.08 -15.77 1.34
N PRO A 229 -9.10 -14.90 0.30
CA PRO A 229 -10.28 -14.12 -0.08
C PRO A 229 -11.43 -15.01 -0.57
#